data_AF-A0A3D5B8J7-F1
#
_entry.id   AF-A0A3D5B8J7-F1
#
_cell.length_a   1.000
_cell.length_b   1.000
_cell.length_c   1.000
_cell.angle_alpha   90.00
_cell.angle_beta   90.00
_cell.angle_gamma   90.00
#
_symmetry.space_group_name_H-M   'P 1'
#
loop_
_entity.id
_entity.type
_entity.pdbx_description
1 polymer ?
#
loop_
_entity_poly.entity_id
_entity_poly.type
_entity_poly.pdbx_seq_one_letter_code
_entity_poly.pdbx_strand_id
1 'polypeptide(L)'
;MWFNQSHRLLAVFRSAIIVIVFSILFGVCFPASVSQDVSAQTVSTCLNRVNIPISDMHWVYVPESADQLYTEEKYYFLAGQLISHHIVDASDCPSGGLMLNGYANACGMEKAFQTVIVVQNMLNEPILQAWEDVGVPPVLLKQLIANESQFWPSQYSLFHYGFGHITNIGIRNAVQWNPNLYSKVCPESEDGSCVTNISAAYQILASLINTCDTCEFGIDPYMANRSVDILAESLLGYCYQTERLIVNATGWHSSIATDYATIWKLTLMDYNAGSQCVYDTLVSTFEATQGPMNWSDISAHVSGDLCVRGVYYANQITTKVFDFPPSD
;
A
#
# COMPACT_ATOMS: atom_id res chain seq x y z
N MET A 1 42.86 -32.47 -81.19
CA MET A 1 42.89 -31.11 -80.61
C MET A 1 42.10 -31.17 -79.32
N TRP A 2 42.75 -30.81 -78.21
CA TRP A 2 42.15 -30.45 -76.92
C TRP A 2 41.57 -31.56 -76.00
N PHE A 3 42.48 -32.44 -75.57
CA PHE A 3 42.65 -32.78 -74.16
C PHE A 3 42.93 -31.47 -73.37
N ASN A 4 41.91 -30.83 -72.78
CA ASN A 4 42.18 -29.74 -71.80
C ASN A 4 41.01 -29.39 -70.87
N GLN A 5 40.27 -30.38 -70.35
CA GLN A 5 39.21 -30.14 -69.35
C GLN A 5 39.48 -30.73 -67.96
N SER A 6 40.51 -31.57 -67.78
CA SER A 6 40.79 -32.24 -66.50
C SER A 6 41.62 -31.42 -65.50
N HIS A 7 42.36 -30.40 -65.94
CA HIS A 7 43.24 -29.63 -65.06
C HIS A 7 42.57 -28.46 -64.32
N ARG A 8 41.38 -28.00 -64.77
CA ARG A 8 40.66 -26.88 -64.11
C ARG A 8 39.83 -27.32 -62.90
N LEU A 9 39.34 -28.57 -62.87
CA LEU A 9 38.53 -29.09 -61.77
C LEU A 9 39.35 -29.43 -60.50
N LEU A 10 40.61 -29.87 -60.65
CA LEU A 10 41.49 -30.13 -59.50
C LEU A 10 42.03 -28.87 -58.82
N ALA A 11 42.15 -27.75 -59.54
CA ALA A 11 42.63 -26.48 -58.96
C ALA A 11 41.58 -25.85 -58.04
N VAL A 12 40.30 -25.87 -58.44
CA VAL A 12 39.19 -25.30 -57.66
C VAL A 12 38.94 -26.08 -56.36
N PHE A 13 39.10 -27.41 -56.38
CA PHE A 13 38.95 -28.23 -55.18
C PHE A 13 40.09 -28.05 -54.16
N ARG A 14 41.33 -27.77 -54.60
CA ARG A 14 42.45 -27.50 -53.67
C ARG A 14 42.36 -26.14 -53.00
N SER A 15 41.81 -25.13 -53.68
CA SER A 15 41.59 -23.80 -53.11
C SER A 15 40.46 -23.77 -52.07
N ALA A 16 39.40 -24.58 -52.25
CA ALA A 16 38.28 -24.65 -51.31
C ALA A 16 38.65 -25.32 -49.97
N ILE A 17 39.55 -26.31 -49.98
CA ILE A 17 39.97 -27.02 -48.76
C ILE A 17 40.91 -26.17 -47.89
N ILE A 18 41.73 -25.30 -48.49
CA ILE A 18 42.66 -24.43 -47.74
C ILE A 18 41.91 -23.34 -46.95
N VAL A 19 40.77 -22.84 -47.46
CA VAL A 19 39.97 -21.82 -46.76
C VAL A 19 39.18 -22.42 -45.58
N ILE A 20 38.74 -23.69 -45.69
CA ILE A 20 38.02 -24.37 -44.61
C ILE A 20 38.98 -24.79 -43.47
N VAL A 21 40.21 -25.20 -43.78
CA VAL A 21 41.19 -25.59 -42.74
C VAL A 21 41.78 -24.38 -42.01
N PHE A 22 41.94 -23.23 -42.67
CA PHE A 22 42.42 -22.01 -41.99
C PHE A 22 41.36 -21.35 -41.07
N SER A 23 40.09 -21.71 -41.22
CA SER A 23 38.99 -21.19 -40.39
C SER A 23 38.79 -21.97 -39.09
N ILE A 24 39.52 -23.08 -38.88
CA ILE A 24 39.41 -23.94 -37.67
C ILE A 24 40.55 -23.66 -36.68
N LEU A 25 41.61 -22.95 -37.07
CA LEU A 25 42.77 -22.67 -36.22
C LEU A 25 42.79 -21.24 -35.61
N PHE A 26 41.90 -20.36 -36.04
CA PHE A 26 41.66 -19.08 -35.38
C PHE A 26 40.20 -19.04 -34.95
N GLY A 27 39.95 -19.45 -33.71
CA GLY A 27 38.64 -19.30 -33.08
C GLY A 27 38.20 -17.84 -33.18
N VAL A 28 37.20 -17.58 -34.00
CA VAL A 28 36.48 -16.31 -33.99
C VAL A 28 35.73 -16.29 -32.66
N CYS A 29 36.31 -15.60 -31.68
CA CYS A 29 35.63 -15.29 -30.44
C CYS A 29 34.50 -14.33 -30.82
N PHE A 30 33.30 -14.86 -31.04
CA PHE A 30 32.11 -14.03 -31.03
C PHE A 30 32.05 -13.41 -29.63
N PRO A 31 32.06 -12.07 -29.49
CA PRO A 31 31.74 -11.49 -28.19
C PRO A 31 30.39 -12.08 -27.79
N ALA A 32 30.33 -12.65 -26.59
CA ALA A 32 29.08 -13.11 -26.01
C ALA A 32 28.05 -12.01 -26.26
N SER A 33 26.90 -12.38 -26.82
CA SER A 33 25.77 -11.46 -26.89
C SER A 33 25.55 -10.97 -25.48
N VAL A 34 25.99 -9.75 -25.20
CA VAL A 34 25.58 -9.04 -23.99
C VAL A 34 24.08 -8.97 -24.15
N SER A 35 23.36 -9.76 -23.36
CA SER A 35 21.98 -9.45 -23.09
C SER A 35 22.03 -8.02 -22.58
N GLN A 36 21.62 -7.08 -23.42
CA GLN A 36 21.15 -5.82 -22.90
C GLN A 36 19.94 -6.22 -22.07
N ASP A 37 20.17 -6.47 -20.79
CA ASP A 37 19.15 -6.26 -19.79
C ASP A 37 18.80 -4.78 -19.92
N VAL A 38 17.86 -4.50 -20.83
CA VAL A 38 17.06 -3.31 -20.75
C VAL A 38 16.19 -3.53 -19.53
N SER A 39 16.79 -3.34 -18.36
CA SER A 39 16.06 -2.98 -17.16
C SER A 39 15.54 -1.58 -17.45
N ALA A 40 14.44 -1.51 -18.19
CA ALA A 40 13.54 -0.40 -18.01
C ALA A 40 13.21 -0.46 -16.52
N GLN A 41 13.74 0.47 -15.73
CA GLN A 41 13.25 0.73 -14.38
C GLN A 41 11.77 1.07 -14.57
N THR A 42 10.95 0.04 -14.51
CA THR A 42 9.51 0.14 -14.56
C THR A 42 9.15 0.73 -13.22
N VAL A 43 8.71 1.98 -13.24
CA VAL A 43 8.18 2.65 -12.05
C VAL A 43 7.13 1.71 -11.46
N SER A 44 7.24 1.41 -10.17
CA SER A 44 6.25 0.59 -9.47
C SER A 44 4.85 1.11 -9.76
N THR A 45 3.92 0.21 -10.03
CA THR A 45 2.50 0.53 -10.26
C THR A 45 1.89 1.22 -9.04
N CYS A 46 2.41 0.97 -7.84
CA CYS A 46 2.02 1.66 -6.60
C CYS A 46 2.29 3.16 -6.65
N LEU A 47 3.32 3.58 -7.38
CA LEU A 47 3.77 4.97 -7.50
C LEU A 47 3.45 5.57 -8.87
N ASN A 48 3.13 4.74 -9.87
CA ASN A 48 2.84 5.17 -11.23
C ASN A 48 1.36 5.60 -11.37
N ARG A 49 1.07 6.83 -10.96
CA ARG A 49 -0.27 7.42 -10.92
C ARG A 49 -0.79 7.81 -12.31
N VAL A 50 -1.13 6.83 -13.14
CA VAL A 50 -1.66 7.02 -14.50
C VAL A 50 -2.95 6.21 -14.74
N ASN A 51 -3.72 6.60 -15.76
CA ASN A 51 -4.92 5.88 -16.22
C ASN A 51 -5.97 5.64 -15.11
N ILE A 52 -6.18 6.62 -14.23
CA ILE A 52 -7.15 6.52 -13.14
C ILE A 52 -8.57 6.71 -13.70
N PRO A 53 -9.52 5.78 -13.43
CA PRO A 53 -10.92 5.99 -13.76
C PRO A 53 -11.50 7.23 -13.05
N ILE A 54 -12.26 8.06 -13.76
CA ILE A 54 -12.88 9.27 -13.18
C ILE A 54 -13.72 8.94 -11.94
N SER A 55 -14.40 7.79 -11.96
CA SER A 55 -15.21 7.28 -10.84
C SER A 55 -14.41 6.96 -9.58
N ASP A 56 -13.09 6.85 -9.66
CA ASP A 56 -12.21 6.55 -8.54
C ASP A 56 -11.41 7.78 -8.07
N MET A 57 -11.47 8.90 -8.81
CA MET A 57 -10.73 10.10 -8.46
C MET A 57 -11.06 10.63 -7.06
N HIS A 58 -12.28 10.44 -6.55
CA HIS A 58 -12.70 10.97 -5.25
C HIS A 58 -11.93 10.40 -4.05
N TRP A 59 -11.33 9.23 -4.16
CA TRP A 59 -10.59 8.62 -3.05
C TRP A 59 -9.07 8.52 -3.30
N VAL A 60 -8.64 8.56 -4.56
CA VAL A 60 -7.21 8.70 -4.87
C VAL A 60 -6.75 10.15 -4.97
N TYR A 61 -7.64 11.15 -4.99
CA TYR A 61 -7.29 12.56 -5.19
C TYR A 61 -6.08 13.01 -4.35
N VAL A 62 -5.21 13.82 -4.94
CA VAL A 62 -4.09 14.47 -4.25
C VAL A 62 -4.44 15.94 -4.13
N PRO A 63 -4.74 16.41 -2.92
CA PRO A 63 -5.00 17.81 -2.68
C PRO A 63 -3.75 18.67 -2.87
N GLU A 64 -3.95 19.93 -3.27
CA GLU A 64 -2.86 20.91 -3.44
C GLU A 64 -2.35 21.45 -2.11
N SER A 65 -3.16 21.35 -1.05
CA SER A 65 -2.81 21.78 0.31
C SER A 65 -3.47 20.88 1.36
N ALA A 66 -2.90 20.85 2.56
CA ALA A 66 -3.45 20.08 3.68
C ALA A 66 -4.85 20.59 4.08
N ASP A 67 -5.13 21.89 3.92
CA ASP A 67 -6.45 22.47 4.23
C ASP A 67 -7.57 21.85 3.38
N GLN A 68 -7.28 21.42 2.15
CA GLN A 68 -8.27 20.75 1.31
C GLN A 68 -8.68 19.38 1.86
N LEU A 69 -7.87 18.76 2.73
CA LEU A 69 -8.28 17.53 3.44
C LEU A 69 -9.28 17.80 4.57
N TYR A 70 -9.66 19.05 4.86
CA TYR A 70 -10.54 19.39 5.98
C TYR A 70 -11.91 18.69 5.92
N THR A 71 -12.32 18.11 7.05
CA THR A 71 -13.58 17.37 7.20
C THR A 71 -14.25 17.68 8.54
N GLU A 72 -15.58 17.56 8.62
CA GLU A 72 -16.36 17.78 9.86
C GLU A 72 -17.18 16.55 10.24
N GLU A 73 -16.64 15.36 10.01
CA GLU A 73 -17.36 14.11 10.24
C GLU A 73 -17.60 13.87 11.73
N LYS A 74 -18.74 13.26 12.04
CA LYS A 74 -19.13 12.89 13.41
C LYS A 74 -18.57 11.53 13.77
N TYR A 75 -17.40 11.55 14.41
CA TYR A 75 -16.75 10.35 14.93
C TYR A 75 -17.15 10.08 16.39
N TYR A 76 -18.19 9.27 16.58
CA TYR A 76 -18.72 8.93 17.90
C TYR A 76 -17.73 8.13 18.77
N PHE A 77 -16.84 7.34 18.16
CA PHE A 77 -15.78 6.68 18.92
C PHE A 77 -14.79 7.70 19.44
N LEU A 78 -14.28 8.59 18.56
CA LEU A 78 -13.36 9.65 18.94
C LEU A 78 -13.94 10.56 20.03
N ALA A 79 -15.19 11.00 19.86
CA ALA A 79 -15.90 11.77 20.89
C ALA A 79 -15.94 11.03 22.24
N GLY A 80 -16.20 9.72 22.21
CA GLY A 80 -16.19 8.87 23.40
C GLY A 80 -14.82 8.83 24.07
N GLN A 81 -13.74 8.73 23.29
CA GLN A 81 -12.37 8.78 23.80
C GLN A 81 -12.03 10.13 24.42
N LEU A 82 -12.37 11.23 23.75
CA LEU A 82 -12.15 12.60 24.25
C LEU A 82 -12.86 12.84 25.59
N ILE A 83 -14.09 12.36 25.74
CA ILE A 83 -14.86 12.47 26.98
C ILE A 83 -14.25 11.57 28.07
N SER A 84 -13.94 10.31 27.73
CA SER A 84 -13.43 9.32 28.69
C SER A 84 -12.05 9.69 29.25
N HIS A 85 -11.25 10.43 28.47
CA HIS A 85 -9.96 10.96 28.88
C HIS A 85 -10.03 12.39 29.45
N HIS A 86 -11.24 12.88 29.76
CA HIS A 86 -11.47 14.20 30.38
C HIS A 86 -10.97 15.39 29.57
N ILE A 87 -10.77 15.23 28.26
CA ILE A 87 -10.43 16.31 27.33
C ILE A 87 -11.66 17.17 27.05
N VAL A 88 -12.84 16.56 27.02
CA VAL A 88 -14.13 17.23 26.88
C VAL A 88 -15.00 16.91 28.10
N ASP A 89 -15.54 17.94 28.75
CA ASP A 89 -16.53 17.78 29.81
C ASP A 89 -17.93 17.63 29.22
N ALA A 90 -18.53 16.47 29.43
CA ALA A 90 -19.91 16.14 29.09
C ALA A 90 -20.72 15.69 30.32
N SER A 91 -20.33 16.14 31.52
CA SER A 91 -20.96 15.75 32.79
C SER A 91 -22.44 16.15 32.91
N ASP A 92 -22.88 17.15 32.14
CA ASP A 92 -24.28 17.56 32.03
C ASP A 92 -25.11 16.71 31.06
N CYS A 93 -24.47 15.83 30.28
CA CYS A 93 -25.15 14.89 29.42
C CYS A 93 -25.62 13.63 30.19
N PRO A 94 -26.71 12.97 29.75
CA PRO A 94 -27.08 11.66 30.26
C PRO A 94 -25.90 10.68 30.21
N SER A 95 -25.68 9.96 31.30
CA SER A 95 -24.54 9.03 31.47
C SER A 95 -23.17 9.66 31.21
N GLY A 96 -23.00 10.96 31.49
CA GLY A 96 -21.75 11.68 31.24
C GLY A 96 -21.40 11.78 29.75
N GLY A 97 -22.39 11.67 28.85
CA GLY A 97 -22.19 11.73 27.41
C GLY A 97 -21.77 10.43 26.75
N LEU A 98 -21.71 9.30 27.48
CA LEU A 98 -21.24 8.02 26.97
C LEU A 98 -22.34 6.96 26.87
N MET A 99 -22.16 6.03 25.93
CA MET A 99 -22.88 4.76 25.81
C MET A 99 -22.06 3.64 26.50
N LEU A 100 -22.70 2.48 26.74
CA LEU A 100 -22.05 1.34 27.44
C LEU A 100 -20.83 0.77 26.70
N ASN A 101 -20.75 0.95 25.39
CA ASN A 101 -19.62 0.52 24.56
C ASN A 101 -18.47 1.54 24.52
N GLY A 102 -18.53 2.63 25.29
CA GLY A 102 -17.52 3.69 25.33
C GLY A 102 -17.62 4.72 24.21
N TYR A 103 -18.57 4.57 23.27
CA TYR A 103 -18.84 5.60 22.26
C TYR A 103 -19.61 6.74 22.91
N ALA A 104 -19.47 7.95 22.36
CA ALA A 104 -20.33 9.05 22.78
C ALA A 104 -21.79 8.75 22.43
N ASN A 105 -22.72 9.21 23.27
CA ASN A 105 -24.12 9.33 22.88
C ASN A 105 -24.34 10.64 22.09
N ALA A 106 -25.57 10.92 21.66
CA ALA A 106 -25.86 12.13 20.87
C ALA A 106 -25.45 13.43 21.59
N CYS A 107 -25.73 13.54 22.89
CA CYS A 107 -25.34 14.71 23.69
C CYS A 107 -23.82 14.81 23.83
N GLY A 108 -23.14 13.68 24.13
CA GLY A 108 -21.68 13.66 24.23
C GLY A 108 -20.99 14.05 22.91
N MET A 109 -21.49 13.56 21.78
CA MET A 109 -20.97 13.95 20.46
C MET A 109 -21.18 15.45 20.21
N GLU A 110 -22.34 16.00 20.55
CA GLU A 110 -22.57 17.45 20.44
C GLU A 110 -21.57 18.26 21.27
N LYS A 111 -21.29 17.84 22.52
CA LYS A 111 -20.29 18.48 23.39
C LYS A 111 -18.87 18.37 22.83
N ALA A 112 -18.51 17.23 22.28
CA ALA A 112 -17.17 16.96 21.77
C ALA A 112 -16.95 17.41 20.32
N PHE A 113 -17.98 17.87 19.60
CA PHE A 113 -17.93 18.01 18.15
C PHE A 113 -16.81 18.95 17.66
N GLN A 114 -16.63 20.09 18.31
CA GLN A 114 -15.55 21.02 17.94
C GLN A 114 -14.16 20.40 18.13
N THR A 115 -13.95 19.66 19.23
CA THR A 115 -12.69 18.95 19.47
C THR A 115 -12.50 17.79 18.48
N VAL A 116 -13.57 17.10 18.09
CA VAL A 116 -13.55 16.07 17.04
C VAL A 116 -13.12 16.65 15.69
N ILE A 117 -13.59 17.86 15.34
CA ILE A 117 -13.14 18.57 14.13
C ILE A 117 -11.65 18.90 14.21
N VAL A 118 -11.17 19.39 15.35
CA VAL A 118 -9.74 19.70 15.52
C VAL A 118 -8.88 18.43 15.38
N VAL A 119 -9.22 17.37 16.11
CA VAL A 119 -8.42 16.14 16.14
C VAL A 119 -8.44 15.41 14.79
N GLN A 120 -9.58 15.33 14.09
CA GLN A 120 -9.61 14.67 12.78
C GLN A 120 -8.79 15.41 11.69
N ASN A 121 -8.55 16.72 11.88
CA ASN A 121 -7.84 17.55 10.91
C ASN A 121 -6.40 17.87 11.30
N MET A 122 -5.98 17.57 12.53
CA MET A 122 -4.58 17.73 12.95
C MET A 122 -3.60 16.85 12.15
N LEU A 123 -4.11 15.80 11.50
CA LEU A 123 -3.32 14.88 10.66
C LEU A 123 -3.26 15.30 9.19
N ASN A 124 -3.95 16.37 8.76
CA ASN A 124 -3.99 16.75 7.35
C ASN A 124 -2.58 17.03 6.79
N GLU A 125 -1.76 17.78 7.53
CA GLU A 125 -0.39 18.09 7.14
C GLU A 125 0.50 16.82 7.13
N PRO A 126 0.55 15.99 8.20
CA PRO A 126 1.22 14.69 8.14
C PRO A 126 0.78 13.78 6.98
N ILE A 127 -0.50 13.76 6.65
CA ILE A 127 -1.06 12.93 5.58
C ILE A 127 -0.60 13.42 4.20
N LEU A 128 -0.58 14.75 3.98
CA LEU A 128 -0.07 15.31 2.73
C LEU A 128 1.44 15.12 2.61
N GLN A 129 2.20 15.30 3.70
CA GLN A 129 3.64 15.05 3.71
C GLN A 129 3.96 13.59 3.39
N ALA A 130 3.18 12.64 3.93
CA ALA A 130 3.34 11.23 3.61
C ALA A 130 3.12 10.92 2.12
N TRP A 131 2.29 11.69 1.41
CA TRP A 131 2.20 11.59 -0.04
C TRP A 131 3.48 12.08 -0.73
N GLU A 132 4.05 13.20 -0.30
CA GLU A 132 5.28 13.74 -0.88
C GLU A 132 6.48 12.80 -0.67
N ASP A 133 6.57 12.20 0.52
CA ASP A 133 7.72 11.39 0.93
C ASP A 133 7.59 9.93 0.47
N VAL A 134 6.37 9.38 0.49
CA VAL A 134 6.10 7.93 0.32
C VAL A 134 5.25 7.63 -0.93
N GLY A 135 4.36 8.54 -1.34
CA GLY A 135 3.50 8.36 -2.51
C GLY A 135 2.15 7.66 -2.27
N VAL A 136 1.71 7.54 -1.00
CA VAL A 136 0.38 7.01 -0.65
C VAL A 136 -0.70 8.07 -0.88
N PRO A 137 -1.80 7.80 -1.60
CA PRO A 137 -2.84 8.81 -1.85
C PRO A 137 -3.39 9.44 -0.56
N PRO A 138 -3.35 10.78 -0.39
CA PRO A 138 -3.74 11.46 0.85
C PRO A 138 -5.16 11.15 1.30
N VAL A 139 -6.12 11.17 0.37
CA VAL A 139 -7.53 10.93 0.67
C VAL A 139 -7.76 9.47 1.10
N LEU A 140 -7.10 8.50 0.47
CA LEU A 140 -7.13 7.09 0.88
C LEU A 140 -6.58 6.93 2.30
N LEU A 141 -5.42 7.54 2.60
CA LEU A 141 -4.79 7.44 3.90
C LEU A 141 -5.68 8.03 5.00
N LYS A 142 -6.29 9.20 4.75
CA LYS A 142 -7.24 9.82 5.68
C LYS A 142 -8.47 8.93 5.91
N GLN A 143 -9.04 8.35 4.86
CA GLN A 143 -10.19 7.46 4.97
C GLN A 143 -9.86 6.16 5.72
N LEU A 144 -8.66 5.61 5.53
CA LEU A 144 -8.20 4.45 6.30
C LEU A 144 -8.10 4.77 7.79
N ILE A 145 -7.49 5.91 8.16
CA ILE A 145 -7.40 6.33 9.56
C ILE A 145 -8.78 6.56 10.17
N ALA A 146 -9.70 7.18 9.42
CA ALA A 146 -11.08 7.39 9.83
C ALA A 146 -11.81 6.07 10.10
N ASN A 147 -11.66 5.09 9.20
CA ASN A 147 -12.31 3.79 9.29
C ASN A 147 -11.73 2.92 10.41
N GLU A 148 -10.40 2.92 10.57
CA GLU A 148 -9.72 2.08 11.57
C GLU A 148 -9.93 2.64 12.97
N SER A 149 -9.42 3.84 13.24
CA SER A 149 -9.28 4.35 14.60
C SER A 149 -10.19 5.54 14.91
N GLN A 150 -10.90 6.07 13.90
CA GLN A 150 -11.54 7.38 13.98
C GLN A 150 -10.59 8.44 14.55
N PHE A 151 -9.32 8.42 14.12
CA PHE A 151 -8.28 9.36 14.54
C PHE A 151 -7.88 9.28 16.03
N TRP A 152 -8.12 8.15 16.72
CA TRP A 152 -7.62 7.94 18.09
C TRP A 152 -6.45 6.94 18.12
N PRO A 153 -5.20 7.37 18.36
CA PRO A 153 -4.00 6.54 18.19
C PRO A 153 -3.68 5.72 19.45
N SER A 154 -4.58 4.82 19.84
CA SER A 154 -4.39 3.96 21.01
C SER A 154 -4.15 2.50 20.64
N GLN A 155 -3.98 1.65 21.64
CA GLN A 155 -4.14 0.21 21.48
C GLN A 155 -5.63 -0.15 21.64
N TYR A 156 -6.33 -0.38 20.52
CA TYR A 156 -7.76 -0.68 20.52
C TYR A 156 -8.09 -2.07 21.08
N SER A 157 -7.20 -3.04 20.85
CA SER A 157 -7.33 -4.41 21.37
C SER A 157 -5.95 -5.02 21.62
N LEU A 158 -5.90 -6.28 22.08
CA LEU A 158 -4.63 -7.00 22.27
C LEU A 158 -3.74 -7.06 21.02
N PHE A 159 -4.28 -6.81 19.83
CA PHE A 159 -3.56 -7.00 18.57
C PHE A 159 -3.49 -5.77 17.67
N HIS A 160 -4.24 -4.70 17.91
CA HIS A 160 -4.38 -3.57 16.98
C HIS A 160 -3.88 -2.27 17.60
N TYR A 161 -2.97 -1.59 16.91
CA TYR A 161 -2.22 -0.44 17.44
C TYR A 161 -2.25 0.77 16.51
N GLY A 162 -2.39 1.95 17.12
CA GLY A 162 -2.25 3.25 16.48
C GLY A 162 -3.35 3.56 15.46
N PHE A 163 -3.15 4.61 14.65
CA PHE A 163 -4.16 5.12 13.73
C PHE A 163 -4.68 4.11 12.70
N GLY A 164 -3.81 3.20 12.24
CA GLY A 164 -4.15 2.18 11.26
C GLY A 164 -4.52 0.83 11.87
N HIS A 165 -4.54 0.68 13.19
CA HIS A 165 -4.81 -0.60 13.84
C HIS A 165 -3.88 -1.74 13.37
N ILE A 166 -2.59 -1.44 13.20
CA ILE A 166 -1.61 -2.39 12.69
C ILE A 166 -1.41 -3.53 13.70
N THR A 167 -1.28 -4.76 13.19
CA THR A 167 -1.00 -5.96 13.99
C THR A 167 0.46 -6.38 13.93
N ASN A 168 0.89 -7.30 14.82
CA ASN A 168 2.26 -7.82 14.81
C ASN A 168 2.63 -8.49 13.48
N ILE A 169 1.73 -9.30 12.93
CA ILE A 169 1.93 -9.93 11.62
C ILE A 169 1.91 -8.86 10.52
N GLY A 170 1.03 -7.86 10.64
CA GLY A 170 0.91 -6.80 9.65
C GLY A 170 2.16 -5.92 9.52
N ILE A 171 2.73 -5.47 10.64
CA ILE A 171 3.96 -4.67 10.59
C ILE A 171 5.15 -5.50 10.08
N ARG A 172 5.23 -6.79 10.45
CA ARG A 172 6.28 -7.71 9.98
C ARG A 172 6.20 -7.95 8.47
N ASN A 173 4.98 -8.06 7.93
CA ASN A 173 4.76 -8.12 6.49
C ASN A 173 5.19 -6.81 5.81
N ALA A 174 4.74 -5.67 6.33
CA ALA A 174 5.10 -4.37 5.77
C ALA A 174 6.62 -4.14 5.71
N VAL A 175 7.37 -4.41 6.78
CA VAL A 175 8.84 -4.28 6.79
C VAL A 175 9.53 -5.27 5.86
N GLN A 176 8.92 -6.44 5.59
CA GLN A 176 9.46 -7.42 4.64
C GLN A 176 9.43 -6.88 3.21
N TRP A 177 8.38 -6.15 2.86
CA TRP A 177 8.14 -5.68 1.49
C TRP A 177 8.57 -4.24 1.24
N ASN A 178 8.82 -3.45 2.29
CA ASN A 178 9.29 -2.08 2.18
C ASN A 178 10.66 -1.88 2.88
N PRO A 179 11.77 -1.84 2.10
CA PRO A 179 13.10 -1.58 2.65
C PRO A 179 13.26 -0.23 3.34
N ASN A 180 12.55 0.82 2.89
CA ASN A 180 12.59 2.13 3.53
C ASN A 180 11.97 2.06 4.93
N LEU A 181 10.82 1.40 5.05
CA LEU A 181 10.21 1.12 6.35
C LEU A 181 11.15 0.30 7.22
N TYR A 182 11.74 -0.77 6.69
CA TYR A 182 12.71 -1.59 7.41
C TYR A 182 13.83 -0.73 8.02
N SER A 183 14.49 0.11 7.20
CA SER A 183 15.54 1.01 7.68
C SER A 183 15.06 2.06 8.69
N LYS A 184 13.78 2.44 8.64
CA LYS A 184 13.19 3.47 9.50
C LYS A 184 12.84 2.98 10.91
N VAL A 185 12.44 1.71 11.04
CA VAL A 185 11.89 1.18 12.31
C VAL A 185 12.66 0.00 12.91
N CYS A 186 13.50 -0.68 12.13
CA CYS A 186 14.22 -1.85 12.61
C CYS A 186 15.55 -1.48 13.28
N PRO A 187 15.84 -1.95 14.51
CA PRO A 187 17.10 -1.66 15.19
C PRO A 187 18.31 -2.28 14.47
N GLU A 188 19.44 -1.55 14.42
CA GLU A 188 20.70 -2.06 13.83
C GLU A 188 21.32 -3.23 14.61
N SER A 189 20.96 -3.40 15.88
CA SER A 189 21.67 -4.24 16.85
C SER A 189 21.05 -5.61 17.12
N GLU A 190 20.03 -6.04 16.37
CA GLU A 190 19.43 -7.36 16.58
C GLU A 190 20.10 -8.45 15.73
N ASP A 191 20.51 -9.53 16.41
CA ASP A 191 21.09 -10.77 15.85
C ASP A 191 20.10 -11.59 14.97
N GLY A 192 18.98 -11.00 14.57
CA GLY A 192 17.93 -11.60 13.75
C GLY A 192 17.14 -10.54 12.97
N SER A 193 16.53 -10.93 11.85
CA SER A 193 15.77 -10.00 11.02
C SER A 193 14.54 -9.47 11.78
N CYS A 194 14.36 -8.15 11.77
CA CYS A 194 13.15 -7.45 12.23
C CYS A 194 11.84 -8.00 11.61
N VAL A 195 11.95 -8.67 10.46
CA VAL A 195 10.84 -9.38 9.79
C VAL A 195 10.40 -10.63 10.57
N THR A 196 11.32 -11.35 11.22
CA THR A 196 11.02 -12.60 11.94
C THR A 196 10.96 -12.42 13.45
N ASN A 197 11.47 -11.32 13.99
CA ASN A 197 11.45 -11.04 15.42
C ASN A 197 10.09 -10.48 15.90
N ILE A 198 9.33 -11.31 16.62
CA ILE A 198 8.03 -10.94 17.20
C ILE A 198 8.17 -9.80 18.23
N SER A 199 9.24 -9.80 19.02
CA SER A 199 9.47 -8.80 20.07
C SER A 199 9.77 -7.42 19.48
N ALA A 200 10.65 -7.37 18.48
CA ALA A 200 10.95 -6.13 17.75
C ALA A 200 9.69 -5.52 17.12
N ALA A 201 8.86 -6.35 16.50
CA ALA A 201 7.59 -5.92 15.94
C ALA A 201 6.66 -5.28 16.99
N TYR A 202 6.59 -5.82 18.22
CA TYR A 202 5.81 -5.19 19.29
C TYR A 202 6.40 -3.86 19.77
N GLN A 203 7.73 -3.69 19.74
CA GLN A 203 8.36 -2.40 20.05
C GLN A 203 7.99 -1.34 19.01
N ILE A 204 7.96 -1.72 17.73
CA ILE A 204 7.49 -0.83 16.65
C ILE A 204 6.03 -0.46 16.90
N LEU A 205 5.15 -1.43 17.14
CA LEU A 205 3.73 -1.18 17.39
C LEU A 205 3.47 -0.31 18.62
N ALA A 206 4.24 -0.49 19.70
CA ALA A 206 4.14 0.35 20.88
C ALA A 206 4.46 1.82 20.57
N SER A 207 5.36 2.10 19.62
CA SER A 207 5.66 3.47 19.18
C SER A 207 4.52 4.14 18.40
N LEU A 208 3.52 3.38 17.94
CA LEU A 208 2.34 3.89 17.24
C LEU A 208 1.22 4.31 18.19
N ILE A 209 1.36 4.07 19.49
CA ILE A 209 0.45 4.59 20.50
C ILE A 209 0.87 6.04 20.80
N ASN A 210 0.03 7.01 20.45
CA ASN A 210 0.36 8.43 20.56
C ASN A 210 -0.53 9.18 21.55
N THR A 211 -1.35 8.46 22.32
CA THR A 211 -2.13 9.03 23.41
C THR A 211 -1.21 9.55 24.53
N CYS A 212 -1.54 10.71 25.09
CA CYS A 212 -0.71 11.42 26.06
C CYS A 212 -1.57 12.22 27.04
N ASP A 213 -1.49 11.90 28.33
CA ASP A 213 -2.36 12.46 29.39
C ASP A 213 -2.22 13.98 29.57
N THR A 214 -1.05 14.53 29.23
CA THR A 214 -0.74 15.97 29.40
C THR A 214 -0.80 16.76 28.09
N CYS A 215 -1.01 16.08 26.96
CA CYS A 215 -0.97 16.72 25.66
C CYS A 215 -2.31 17.40 25.36
N GLU A 216 -2.26 18.47 24.57
CA GLU A 216 -3.46 19.08 24.04
C GLU A 216 -4.25 18.04 23.22
N PHE A 217 -5.53 17.91 23.50
CA PHE A 217 -6.42 16.90 22.91
C PHE A 217 -6.05 15.44 23.21
N GLY A 218 -5.15 15.18 24.17
CA GLY A 218 -4.76 13.83 24.57
C GLY A 218 -3.88 13.08 23.58
N ILE A 219 -3.31 13.77 22.58
CA ILE A 219 -2.48 13.17 21.52
C ILE A 219 -1.16 13.95 21.42
N ASP A 220 -0.03 13.24 21.41
CA ASP A 220 1.28 13.85 21.12
C ASP A 220 1.40 14.11 19.60
N PRO A 221 1.46 15.38 19.16
CA PRO A 221 1.46 15.71 17.73
C PRO A 221 2.74 15.27 17.01
N TYR A 222 3.89 15.22 17.70
CA TYR A 222 5.14 14.79 17.10
C TYR A 222 5.15 13.27 16.86
N MET A 223 4.70 12.51 17.85
CA MET A 223 4.55 11.06 17.72
C MET A 223 3.44 10.68 16.73
N ALA A 224 2.36 11.47 16.67
CA ALA A 224 1.30 11.30 15.69
C ALA A 224 1.81 11.47 14.26
N ASN A 225 2.60 12.52 13.99
CA ASN A 225 3.21 12.72 12.67
C ASN A 225 4.07 11.51 12.25
N ARG A 226 4.98 11.07 13.14
CA ARG A 226 5.79 9.87 12.89
C ARG A 226 4.95 8.61 12.64
N SER A 227 3.82 8.47 13.33
CA SER A 227 2.94 7.31 13.18
C SER A 227 2.17 7.31 11.85
N VAL A 228 1.80 8.50 11.34
CA VAL A 228 1.23 8.64 10.00
C VAL A 228 2.25 8.25 8.92
N ASP A 229 3.51 8.68 9.06
CA ASP A 229 4.61 8.28 8.18
C ASP A 229 4.83 6.76 8.19
N ILE A 230 4.93 6.12 9.37
CA ILE A 230 5.06 4.66 9.47
C ILE A 230 3.85 3.93 8.88
N LEU A 231 2.64 4.45 9.05
CA LEU A 231 1.43 3.87 8.46
C LEU A 231 1.45 3.97 6.92
N ALA A 232 1.85 5.11 6.36
CA ALA A 232 1.98 5.28 4.91
C ALA A 232 3.02 4.33 4.32
N GLU A 233 4.21 4.26 4.93
CA GLU A 233 5.26 3.30 4.57
C GLU A 233 4.77 1.85 4.67
N SER A 234 3.93 1.56 5.67
CA SER A 234 3.34 0.23 5.82
C SER A 234 2.42 -0.11 4.66
N LEU A 235 1.52 0.80 4.28
CA LEU A 235 0.62 0.63 3.15
C LEU A 235 1.38 0.47 1.82
N LEU A 236 2.47 1.23 1.62
CA LEU A 236 3.33 1.05 0.45
C LEU A 236 3.97 -0.34 0.42
N GLY A 237 4.37 -0.88 1.58
CA GLY A 237 4.85 -2.27 1.69
C GLY A 237 3.80 -3.31 1.26
N TYR A 238 2.55 -3.14 1.69
CA TYR A 238 1.44 -3.97 1.21
C TYR A 238 1.19 -3.80 -0.29
N CYS A 239 1.38 -2.61 -0.84
CA CYS A 239 1.24 -2.40 -2.28
C CYS A 239 2.35 -3.13 -3.07
N TYR A 240 3.61 -3.07 -2.61
CA TYR A 240 4.70 -3.84 -3.21
C TYR A 240 4.48 -5.36 -3.12
N GLN A 241 3.92 -5.85 -2.01
CA GLN A 241 3.47 -7.25 -1.94
C GLN A 241 2.40 -7.53 -3.00
N THR A 242 1.39 -6.68 -3.09
CA THR A 242 0.29 -6.81 -4.05
C THR A 242 0.79 -6.84 -5.50
N GLU A 243 1.77 -6.01 -5.87
CA GLU A 243 2.42 -6.09 -7.18
C GLU A 243 3.01 -7.48 -7.43
N ARG A 244 3.70 -8.03 -6.43
CA ARG A 244 4.29 -9.36 -6.54
C ARG A 244 3.22 -10.44 -6.65
N LEU A 245 2.10 -10.32 -5.94
CA LEU A 245 0.97 -11.24 -6.04
C LEU A 245 0.37 -11.23 -7.44
N ILE A 246 0.20 -10.04 -8.05
CA ILE A 246 -0.28 -9.90 -9.43
C ILE A 246 0.65 -10.61 -10.42
N VAL A 247 1.96 -10.38 -10.32
CA VAL A 247 2.94 -11.03 -11.19
C VAL A 247 2.90 -12.55 -11.01
N ASN A 248 2.81 -13.04 -9.77
CA ASN A 248 2.76 -14.46 -9.49
C ASN A 248 1.47 -15.12 -10.02
N ALA A 249 0.32 -14.45 -9.91
CA ALA A 249 -0.97 -14.99 -10.31
C ALA A 249 -1.19 -14.96 -11.83
N THR A 250 -0.68 -13.92 -12.50
CA THR A 250 -0.99 -13.64 -13.92
C THR A 250 0.19 -13.90 -14.87
N GLY A 251 1.41 -13.88 -14.36
CA GLY A 251 2.64 -13.81 -15.16
C GLY A 251 2.88 -12.45 -15.83
N TRP A 252 1.99 -11.48 -15.63
CA TRP A 252 2.05 -10.16 -16.25
C TRP A 252 2.61 -9.13 -15.26
N HIS A 253 3.28 -8.09 -15.77
CA HIS A 253 3.67 -6.97 -14.94
C HIS A 253 2.43 -6.25 -14.38
N SER A 254 2.48 -5.79 -13.13
CA SER A 254 1.33 -5.17 -12.45
C SER A 254 0.72 -4.01 -13.25
N SER A 255 1.56 -3.17 -13.87
CA SER A 255 1.12 -2.00 -14.65
C SER A 255 0.35 -2.32 -15.93
N ILE A 256 0.42 -3.55 -16.43
CA ILE A 256 -0.37 -4.00 -17.59
C ILE A 256 -1.54 -4.91 -17.19
N ALA A 257 -1.49 -5.49 -15.99
CA ALA A 257 -2.53 -6.37 -15.46
C ALA A 257 -3.66 -5.59 -14.76
N THR A 258 -3.34 -4.47 -14.12
CA THR A 258 -4.31 -3.66 -13.36
C THR A 258 -4.03 -2.17 -13.50
N ASP A 259 -5.06 -1.33 -13.38
CA ASP A 259 -4.91 0.12 -13.25
C ASP A 259 -4.49 0.55 -11.83
N TYR A 260 -4.12 1.84 -11.67
CA TYR A 260 -3.67 2.42 -10.41
C TYR A 260 -4.73 2.36 -9.28
N ALA A 261 -6.00 2.55 -9.62
CA ALA A 261 -7.08 2.48 -8.63
C ALA A 261 -7.29 1.05 -8.14
N THR A 262 -7.21 0.09 -9.05
CA THR A 262 -7.37 -1.33 -8.77
C THR A 262 -6.26 -1.85 -7.87
N ILE A 263 -4.98 -1.48 -8.10
CA ILE A 263 -3.89 -1.96 -7.24
C ILE A 263 -4.00 -1.44 -5.80
N TRP A 264 -4.44 -0.20 -5.59
CA TRP A 264 -4.65 0.34 -4.24
C TRP A 264 -5.85 -0.32 -3.53
N LYS A 265 -6.92 -0.69 -4.25
CA LYS A 265 -8.01 -1.48 -3.66
C LYS A 265 -7.58 -2.90 -3.29
N LEU A 266 -6.77 -3.55 -4.14
CA LEU A 266 -6.13 -4.82 -3.81
C LEU A 266 -5.19 -4.70 -2.60
N THR A 267 -4.47 -3.58 -2.49
CA THR A 267 -3.60 -3.28 -1.33
C THR A 267 -4.41 -3.19 -0.04
N LEU A 268 -5.58 -2.53 -0.05
CA LEU A 268 -6.49 -2.49 1.10
C LEU A 268 -7.05 -3.88 1.43
N MET A 269 -7.37 -4.68 0.41
CA MET A 269 -7.79 -6.07 0.59
C MET A 269 -6.68 -6.93 1.20
N ASP A 270 -5.42 -6.76 0.79
CA ASP A 270 -4.25 -7.43 1.37
C ASP A 270 -4.04 -7.00 2.83
N TYR A 271 -4.10 -5.70 3.10
CA TYR A 271 -3.98 -5.11 4.43
C TYR A 271 -4.97 -5.73 5.43
N ASN A 272 -6.21 -5.97 5.00
CA ASN A 272 -7.29 -6.45 5.86
C ASN A 272 -7.48 -7.97 5.88
N ALA A 273 -7.43 -8.62 4.71
CA ALA A 273 -7.75 -10.03 4.53
C ALA A 273 -6.53 -10.91 4.21
N GLY A 274 -5.39 -10.29 3.91
CA GLY A 274 -4.11 -10.97 3.71
C GLY A 274 -3.88 -11.49 2.28
N SER A 275 -2.61 -11.80 2.02
CA SER A 275 -2.09 -12.07 0.68
C SER A 275 -2.69 -13.29 0.00
N GLN A 276 -3.10 -14.30 0.77
CA GLN A 276 -3.72 -15.52 0.20
C GLN A 276 -5.06 -15.20 -0.47
N CYS A 277 -5.90 -14.40 0.20
CA CYS A 277 -7.18 -13.95 -0.37
C CYS A 277 -6.97 -13.17 -1.66
N VAL A 278 -5.98 -12.29 -1.69
CA VAL A 278 -5.64 -11.49 -2.88
C VAL A 278 -5.12 -12.40 -4.01
N TYR A 279 -4.18 -13.30 -3.72
CA TYR A 279 -3.61 -14.21 -4.71
C TYR A 279 -4.67 -15.11 -5.35
N ASP A 280 -5.48 -15.79 -4.55
CA ASP A 280 -6.50 -16.72 -5.06
C ASP A 280 -7.56 -15.99 -5.89
N THR A 281 -7.94 -14.78 -5.47
CA THR A 281 -8.87 -13.93 -6.22
C THR A 281 -8.26 -13.50 -7.56
N LEU A 282 -6.99 -13.11 -7.59
CA LEU A 282 -6.29 -12.74 -8.82
C LEU A 282 -6.17 -13.91 -9.80
N VAL A 283 -5.86 -15.12 -9.33
CA VAL A 283 -5.83 -16.32 -10.18
C VAL A 283 -7.20 -16.56 -10.80
N SER A 284 -8.27 -16.62 -9.99
CA SER A 284 -9.64 -16.83 -10.47
C SER A 284 -10.09 -15.75 -11.47
N THR A 285 -9.80 -14.48 -11.18
CA THR A 285 -10.17 -13.35 -12.05
C THR A 285 -9.41 -13.41 -13.38
N PHE A 286 -8.12 -13.74 -13.33
CA PHE A 286 -7.28 -13.81 -14.54
C PHE A 286 -7.65 -15.01 -15.42
N GLU A 287 -8.01 -16.15 -14.82
CA GLU A 287 -8.54 -17.30 -15.55
C GLU A 287 -9.83 -16.95 -16.31
N ALA A 288 -10.69 -16.11 -15.74
CA ALA A 288 -11.93 -15.68 -16.38
C ALA A 288 -11.73 -14.60 -17.45
N THR A 289 -10.86 -13.62 -17.20
CA THR A 289 -10.65 -12.45 -18.09
C THR A 289 -9.64 -12.70 -19.20
N GLN A 290 -8.63 -13.56 -18.97
CA GLN A 290 -7.51 -13.80 -19.86
C GLN A 290 -6.78 -12.52 -20.30
N GLY A 291 -6.76 -11.49 -19.43
CA GLY A 291 -6.25 -10.16 -19.77
C GLY A 291 -6.23 -9.20 -18.57
N PRO A 292 -6.12 -7.89 -18.81
CA PRO A 292 -6.17 -6.88 -17.75
C PRO A 292 -7.47 -6.96 -16.95
N MET A 293 -7.38 -6.73 -15.65
CA MET A 293 -8.47 -6.84 -14.69
C MET A 293 -8.70 -5.49 -14.01
N ASN A 294 -9.95 -5.05 -13.97
CA ASN A 294 -10.35 -3.92 -13.14
C ASN A 294 -10.96 -4.40 -11.81
N TRP A 295 -11.23 -3.48 -10.90
CA TRP A 295 -11.81 -3.80 -9.60
C TRP A 295 -13.17 -4.53 -9.65
N SER A 296 -13.99 -4.27 -10.67
CA SER A 296 -15.28 -4.96 -10.82
C SER A 296 -15.11 -6.43 -11.22
N ASP A 297 -14.11 -6.73 -12.05
CA ASP A 297 -13.73 -8.12 -12.38
C ASP A 297 -13.27 -8.85 -11.12
N ILE A 298 -12.37 -8.24 -10.34
CA ILE A 298 -11.84 -8.79 -9.07
C ILE A 298 -12.97 -9.05 -8.07
N SER A 299 -13.84 -8.07 -7.87
CA SER A 299 -14.96 -8.18 -6.94
C SER A 299 -15.96 -9.27 -7.33
N ALA A 300 -16.07 -9.60 -8.62
CA ALA A 300 -16.96 -10.66 -9.11
C ALA A 300 -16.40 -12.08 -8.90
N HIS A 301 -15.09 -12.22 -8.66
CA HIS A 301 -14.41 -13.52 -8.60
C HIS A 301 -13.82 -13.84 -7.21
N VAL A 302 -13.98 -12.94 -6.24
CA VAL A 302 -13.63 -13.24 -4.84
C VAL A 302 -14.51 -14.36 -4.29
N SER A 303 -13.93 -15.24 -3.50
CA SER A 303 -14.66 -16.34 -2.85
C SER A 303 -14.22 -16.52 -1.40
N GLY A 304 -15.12 -17.07 -0.58
CA GLY A 304 -14.90 -17.27 0.86
C GLY A 304 -15.19 -16.02 1.70
N ASP A 305 -15.84 -16.22 2.85
CA ASP A 305 -16.36 -15.14 3.69
C ASP A 305 -15.29 -14.14 4.14
N LEU A 306 -14.08 -14.63 4.46
CA LEU A 306 -12.96 -13.78 4.87
C LEU A 306 -12.46 -12.89 3.74
N CYS A 307 -12.34 -13.41 2.51
CA CYS A 307 -11.86 -12.63 1.38
C CYS A 307 -12.92 -11.63 0.89
N VAL A 308 -14.20 -12.01 0.93
CA VAL A 308 -15.33 -11.11 0.66
C VAL A 308 -15.34 -9.92 1.64
N ARG A 309 -15.00 -10.15 2.92
CA ARG A 309 -14.83 -9.05 3.89
C ARG A 309 -13.72 -8.09 3.48
N GLY A 310 -12.62 -8.58 2.91
CA GLY A 310 -11.54 -7.72 2.39
C GLY A 310 -12.00 -6.81 1.24
N VAL A 311 -12.85 -7.33 0.34
CA VAL A 311 -13.48 -6.52 -0.73
C VAL A 311 -14.42 -5.47 -0.13
N TYR A 312 -15.23 -5.84 0.86
CA TYR A 312 -16.09 -4.89 1.56
C TYR A 312 -15.27 -3.78 2.23
N TYR A 313 -14.19 -4.15 2.92
CA TYR A 313 -13.26 -3.22 3.56
C TYR A 313 -12.66 -2.22 2.55
N ALA A 314 -12.13 -2.71 1.43
CA ALA A 314 -11.58 -1.86 0.38
C ALA A 314 -12.63 -0.89 -0.19
N ASN A 315 -13.86 -1.36 -0.40
CA ASN A 315 -14.98 -0.54 -0.89
C ASN A 315 -15.46 0.49 0.14
N GLN A 316 -15.40 0.17 1.43
CA GLN A 316 -15.74 1.12 2.50
C GLN A 316 -14.74 2.28 2.55
N ILE A 317 -13.44 1.99 2.51
CA ILE A 317 -12.39 3.02 2.54
C ILE A 317 -12.34 3.85 1.26
N THR A 318 -12.76 3.29 0.13
CA THR A 318 -12.79 3.98 -1.18
C THR A 318 -14.17 4.54 -1.53
N THR A 319 -15.10 4.55 -0.57
CA THR A 319 -16.38 5.22 -0.73
C THR A 319 -16.19 6.73 -0.87
N LYS A 320 -17.13 7.39 -1.55
CA LYS A 320 -17.18 8.85 -1.57
C LYS A 320 -17.70 9.36 -0.23
N VAL A 321 -16.82 9.47 0.75
CA VAL A 321 -17.11 10.06 2.07
C VAL A 321 -16.91 11.58 2.03
N PHE A 322 -15.85 12.03 1.36
CA PHE A 322 -15.51 13.45 1.22
C PHE A 322 -15.80 13.94 -0.20
N ASP A 323 -16.07 15.23 -0.34
CA ASP A 323 -16.38 15.88 -1.61
C ASP A 323 -15.12 16.16 -2.44
N PHE A 324 -14.39 15.10 -2.79
CA PHE A 324 -13.27 15.16 -3.72
C PHE A 324 -13.65 14.65 -5.13
N PRO A 325 -12.97 15.15 -6.19
CA PRO A 325 -12.28 16.44 -6.18
C PRO A 325 -13.26 17.57 -5.80
N PRO A 326 -12.80 18.66 -5.18
CA PRO A 326 -13.68 19.78 -4.81
C PRO A 326 -14.44 20.27 -6.05
N SER A 327 -15.71 20.64 -5.90
CA SER A 327 -16.43 21.33 -6.96
C SER A 327 -15.83 22.73 -7.15
N ASP A 328 -15.51 23.09 -8.39
CA ASP A 328 -15.07 24.44 -8.79
C ASP A 328 -16.01 25.55 -8.29
#